data_AF-A0A7C5WFK2-F1
#
_entry.id   AF-A0A7C5WFK2-F1
#
_cell.length_a   1.000
_cell.length_b   1.000
_cell.length_c   1.000
_cell.angle_alpha   90.00
_cell.angle_beta   90.00
_cell.angle_gamma   90.00
#
_symmetry.space_group_name_H-M   'P 1'
#
loop_
_entity.id
_entity.type
_entity.pdbx_description
1 polymer ?
#
loop_
_entity_poly.entity_id
_entity_poly.type
_entity_poly.pdbx_seq_one_letter_code
_entity_poly.pdbx_strand_id
1 'polypeptide(L)' 'MFEKKAALFLYAVSPVHMGAGTATGIIDNPIQRERHTNHPSFAGSGIKGAIRHGFEAIGGD' A
#
# COMPACT_ATOMS: atom_id res chain seq x y z
N MET A 1 8.09 15.89 16.48
CA MET A 1 6.85 16.16 15.72
C MET A 1 7.25 16.76 14.37
N PHE A 2 6.56 16.43 13.27
CA PHE A 2 7.05 16.72 11.90
C PHE A 2 7.02 18.20 11.52
N GLU A 3 8.05 18.67 10.80
CA GLU A 3 8.19 20.06 10.30
C GLU A 3 7.41 20.32 9.01
N LYS A 4 7.21 19.28 8.18
CA LYS A 4 6.47 19.35 6.91
C LYS A 4 5.57 18.13 6.72
N LYS A 5 4.49 18.31 5.98
CA LYS A 5 3.49 17.27 5.67
C LYS A 5 3.03 17.45 4.23
N ALA A 6 2.75 16.34 3.55
CA ALA A 6 2.16 16.33 2.22
C ALA A 6 1.09 15.23 2.15
N ALA A 7 -0.06 15.55 1.57
CA ALA A 7 -1.07 14.56 1.22
C ALA A 7 -0.75 13.98 -0.15
N LEU A 8 -0.85 12.65 -0.29
CA LEU A 8 -0.65 11.95 -1.54
C LEU A 8 -1.96 11.28 -1.95
N PHE A 9 -2.42 11.57 -3.16
CA PHE A 9 -3.54 10.87 -3.78
C PHE A 9 -2.98 9.88 -4.80
N LEU A 10 -3.39 8.62 -4.67
CA LEU A 10 -2.94 7.53 -5.54
C LEU A 10 -4.08 7.15 -6.48
N TYR A 11 -3.85 7.29 -7.77
CA TYR A 11 -4.76 6.82 -8.80
C TYR A 11 -4.22 5.52 -9.40
N ALA A 12 -5.01 4.44 -9.29
CA ALA A 12 -4.66 3.16 -9.85
C ALA A 12 -4.88 3.18 -11.38
N VAL A 13 -3.80 3.20 -12.16
CA VAL A 13 -3.85 3.10 -13.63
C VAL A 13 -4.00 1.66 -14.13
N SER A 14 -3.80 0.69 -13.24
CA SER A 14 -4.00 -0.75 -13.46
C SER A 14 -4.59 -1.40 -12.20
N PRO A 15 -5.14 -2.62 -12.26
CA PRO A 15 -5.55 -3.35 -11.07
C PRO A 15 -4.39 -3.50 -10.08
N VAL A 16 -4.63 -3.20 -8.80
CA VAL A 16 -3.60 -3.25 -7.74
C VAL A 16 -3.90 -4.35 -6.74
N HIS A 17 -2.88 -5.13 -6.41
CA HIS A 17 -2.94 -6.17 -5.40
C HIS A 17 -2.04 -5.83 -4.20
N MET A 18 -2.61 -5.19 -3.18
CA MET A 18 -1.96 -5.03 -1.88
C MET A 18 -2.24 -6.24 -1.00
N GLY A 19 -1.37 -7.24 -0.99
CA GLY A 19 -1.63 -8.53 -0.33
C GLY A 19 -1.72 -8.44 1.20
N ALA A 20 -2.70 -9.13 1.79
CA ALA A 20 -2.87 -9.26 3.25
C ALA A 20 -2.33 -10.60 3.80
N GLY A 21 -1.57 -11.35 3.00
CA GLY A 21 -1.21 -12.74 3.27
C GLY A 21 -2.26 -13.72 2.74
N THR A 22 -2.17 -14.98 3.17
CA THR A 22 -3.14 -16.02 2.80
C THR A 22 -4.26 -16.07 3.84
N ALA A 23 -5.50 -16.17 3.38
CA ALA A 23 -6.66 -16.30 4.26
C ALA A 23 -7.28 -17.70 4.19
N THR A 24 -7.93 -18.09 5.28
CA THR A 24 -8.73 -19.33 5.36
C THR A 24 -10.15 -19.17 4.80
N GLY A 25 -10.42 -18.05 4.13
CA GLY A 25 -11.72 -17.75 3.51
C GLY A 25 -11.83 -18.29 2.09
N ILE A 26 -12.87 -17.84 1.37
CA ILE A 26 -13.11 -18.24 -0.04
C ILE A 26 -12.04 -17.67 -0.98
N ILE A 27 -11.42 -16.55 -0.60
CA ILE A 27 -10.36 -15.90 -1.37
C ILE A 27 -9.03 -16.30 -0.74
N ASP A 28 -8.21 -17.06 -1.47
CA ASP A 28 -6.91 -17.52 -0.99
C ASP A 28 -5.98 -16.35 -0.65
N ASN A 29 -5.88 -15.40 -1.59
CA ASN A 29 -4.98 -14.23 -1.49
C ASN A 29 -5.80 -12.93 -1.51
N PRO A 30 -6.36 -12.50 -0.37
CA PRO A 30 -7.10 -11.25 -0.29
C PRO A 30 -6.19 -10.03 -0.29
N ILE A 31 -6.76 -8.91 -0.74
CA ILE A 31 -6.14 -7.59 -0.55
C ILE A 31 -6.31 -7.11 0.90
N GLN A 32 -5.43 -6.19 1.30
CA GLN A 32 -5.49 -5.50 2.59
C GLN A 32 -6.76 -4.67 2.71
N ARG A 33 -7.34 -4.74 3.92
CA ARG A 33 -8.57 -4.03 4.28
C ARG A 33 -8.44 -3.47 5.68
N GLU A 34 -9.08 -2.33 5.91
CA GLU A 34 -9.25 -1.79 7.25
C GLU A 34 -10.23 -2.67 8.05
N ARG A 35 -9.84 -3.08 9.27
CA ARG A 35 -10.57 -4.11 10.03
C ARG A 35 -12.03 -3.74 10.38
N HIS A 36 -12.30 -2.47 10.66
CA HIS A 36 -13.60 -2.05 11.19
C HIS A 36 -14.59 -1.60 10.11
N THR A 37 -14.10 -1.21 8.92
CA THR A 37 -14.95 -0.80 7.78
C THR A 37 -14.94 -1.82 6.64
N ASN A 38 -13.93 -2.70 6.60
CA ASN A 38 -13.61 -3.59 5.47
C ASN A 38 -13.30 -2.87 4.15
N HIS A 39 -13.10 -1.55 4.15
CA HIS A 39 -12.67 -0.84 2.95
C HIS A 39 -11.27 -1.29 2.51
N PRO A 40 -11.00 -1.37 1.20
CA PRO A 40 -9.64 -1.58 0.69
C PRO A 40 -8.69 -0.55 1.27
N SER A 41 -7.53 -1.00 1.73
CA SER A 41 -6.53 -0.12 2.33
C SER A 41 -5.13 -0.48 1.86
N PHE A 42 -4.26 0.52 1.83
CA PHE A 42 -2.84 0.32 1.60
C PHE A 42 -2.13 0.57 2.93
N ALA A 43 -1.50 -0.46 3.51
CA ALA A 43 -0.70 -0.28 4.70
C ALA A 43 0.47 0.68 4.41
N GLY A 44 0.72 1.61 5.33
CA GLY A 44 1.80 2.59 5.19
C GLY A 44 3.18 1.96 5.03
N SER A 45 3.40 0.76 5.58
CA SER A 45 4.63 -0.01 5.39
C SER A 45 4.83 -0.45 3.94
N GLY A 46 3.77 -0.91 3.27
CA GLY A 46 3.80 -1.33 1.87
C GLY A 46 4.08 -0.15 0.93
N ILE A 47 3.36 0.96 1.10
CA ILE A 47 3.59 2.19 0.32
C ILE A 47 5.02 2.69 0.53
N LYS A 48 5.49 2.77 1.79
CA LYS A 48 6.84 3.24 2.11
C LYS A 48 7.91 2.39 1.42
N GLY A 49 7.76 1.06 1.44
CA GLY A 49 8.69 0.15 0.77
C GLY A 49 8.69 0.34 -0.74
N ALA A 50 7.51 0.41 -1.36
CA ALA A 50 7.38 0.59 -2.81
C ALA A 50 7.95 1.93 -3.29
N ILE A 51 7.66 3.04 -2.58
CA ILE A 51 8.19 4.37 -2.92
C ILE A 51 9.70 4.41 -2.73
N ARG A 52 10.23 3.84 -1.63
CA ARG A 52 11.68 3.77 -1.43
C ARG A 52 12.37 3.04 -2.58
N HIS A 53 11.90 1.85 -2.92
CA HIS A 53 12.46 1.07 -4.02
C HIS A 53 12.37 1.82 -5.35
N GLY A 54 11.25 2.50 -5.62
CA GLY A 54 11.10 3.33 -6.82
C GLY A 54 12.05 4.53 -6.85
N PHE A 55 12.32 5.16 -5.69
CA PHE A 55 13.24 6.29 -5.56
C PHE A 55 14.70 5.85 -5.81
N GLU A 56 15.13 4.74 -5.22
CA GLU A 56 16.45 4.15 -5.47
C GLU A 56 16.63 3.79 -6.94
N ALA A 57 15.58 3.24 -7.58
CA ALA A 57 15.61 2.86 -8.99
C ALA A 57 15.76 4.05 -9.96
N ILE A 58 15.40 5.27 -9.57
CA ILE A 58 15.58 6.49 -10.37
C ILE A 58 16.85 7.27 -9.99
N GLY A 59 17.76 6.66 -9.21
CA GLY A 59 19.05 7.24 -8.84
C GLY A 59 19.01 8.15 -7.62
N GLY A 60 17.98 8.02 -6.77
CA GLY A 60 17.93 8.67 -5.47
C GLY A 60 18.75 7.89 -4.43
N ASP A 61 19.49 8.61 -3.59
CA ASP A 61 20.26 8.07 -2.46
C ASP A 61 19.49 8.12 -1.12
#